data_AF-F3UW21-F1
#
_entry.id   AF-F3UW21-F1
#
_cell.length_a   1.000
_cell.length_b   1.000
_cell.length_c   1.000
_cell.angle_alpha   90.00
_cell.angle_beta   90.00
_cell.angle_gamma   90.00
#
_symmetry.space_group_name_H-M   'P 1'
#
loop_
_entity.id
_entity.type
_entity.pdbx_description
1 polymer ?
#
loop_
_entity_poly.entity_id
_entity_poly.type
_entity_poly.pdbx_seq_one_letter_code
_entity_poly.pdbx_strand_id
1 'polypeptide(L)'
;MTLTALEIKDKSFGTKFRGYDVEEVDEFLDIVVRDYEDLVRENHEKEAKIRNLEERLTYFDEMKDSLSQSVLIAQDTAERVKVAANERSTNIVRQAEQDAQHLLDGAKFKADEILRQAADNAKKVAIETEELKNKTRVFHQRLKSTIESQLSIVNSSEWEEILRPTATYLQTSDEAFKEVVAEVLGEEAIVREEEVDVTRQFSPEEMAELQDRIEAANRELAATQAFSPLSDEDIEAHAAEENSEADHHDDDTNGEQKVPVNIL
;
A
#
# COMPACT_ATOMS: atom_id res chain seq x y z
N MET A 1 98.85 -25.23 0.05
CA MET A 1 99.83 -25.76 -0.93
C MET A 1 101.13 -26.11 -0.20
N THR A 2 101.98 -26.97 -0.78
CA THR A 2 103.20 -27.51 -0.15
C THR A 2 104.50 -26.78 -0.51
N LEU A 3 104.48 -25.91 -1.53
CA LEU A 3 105.59 -25.03 -1.91
C LEU A 3 105.05 -23.65 -2.28
N THR A 4 105.79 -22.60 -1.98
CA THR A 4 105.49 -21.21 -2.34
C THR A 4 106.38 -20.72 -3.48
N ALA A 5 105.96 -19.69 -4.22
CA ALA A 5 106.79 -19.07 -5.27
C ALA A 5 108.16 -18.62 -4.73
N LEU A 6 108.18 -18.13 -3.49
CA LEU A 6 109.41 -17.76 -2.78
C LEU A 6 110.31 -18.97 -2.49
N GLU A 7 109.73 -20.10 -2.05
CA GLU A 7 110.47 -21.34 -1.81
C GLU A 7 111.01 -21.98 -3.09
N ILE A 8 110.39 -21.73 -4.26
CA ILE A 8 110.89 -22.16 -5.57
C ILE A 8 112.09 -21.29 -5.98
N LYS A 9 112.02 -19.98 -5.75
CA LYS A 9 113.08 -19.02 -6.04
C LYS A 9 114.32 -19.21 -5.17
N ASP A 10 114.13 -19.47 -3.88
CA ASP A 10 115.24 -19.64 -2.91
C ASP A 10 115.82 -21.07 -2.91
N LYS A 11 115.39 -21.94 -3.84
CA LYS A 11 115.80 -23.34 -3.89
C LYS A 11 117.22 -23.48 -4.45
N SER A 12 118.16 -23.90 -3.60
CA SER A 12 119.49 -24.32 -4.04
C SER A 12 119.55 -25.83 -4.36
N PHE A 13 120.26 -26.16 -5.44
CA PHE A 13 120.52 -27.54 -5.86
C PHE A 13 122.00 -27.90 -5.67
N GLY A 14 122.29 -29.15 -5.30
CA GLY A 14 123.67 -29.62 -5.17
C GLY A 14 124.32 -29.89 -6.54
N THR A 15 125.58 -29.47 -6.72
CA THR A 15 126.33 -29.66 -7.97
C THR A 15 126.95 -31.07 -8.05
N LYS A 16 126.81 -31.76 -9.18
CA LYS A 16 127.46 -33.05 -9.50
C LYS A 16 128.18 -32.97 -10.85
N PHE A 17 129.24 -33.77 -11.03
CA PHE A 17 129.96 -33.85 -12.31
C PHE A 17 129.03 -34.36 -13.42
N ARG A 18 128.84 -33.55 -14.48
CA ARG A 18 127.81 -33.69 -15.55
C ARG A 18 126.34 -33.47 -15.08
N GLY A 19 126.07 -32.40 -14.34
CA GLY A 19 124.71 -31.92 -14.02
C GLY A 19 124.12 -31.01 -15.11
N TYR A 20 122.89 -30.54 -14.88
CA TYR A 20 122.26 -29.49 -15.69
C TYR A 20 123.05 -28.17 -15.58
N ASP A 21 122.95 -27.33 -16.61
CA ASP A 21 123.51 -25.98 -16.58
C ASP A 21 122.74 -25.13 -15.55
N VAL A 22 123.48 -24.43 -14.70
CA VAL A 22 122.90 -23.64 -13.61
C VAL A 22 122.16 -22.42 -14.16
N GLU A 23 122.71 -21.77 -15.20
CA GLU A 23 122.11 -20.57 -15.79
C GLU A 23 120.79 -20.90 -16.49
N GLU A 24 120.74 -22.01 -17.23
CA GLU A 24 119.52 -22.47 -17.91
C GLU A 24 118.42 -22.89 -16.92
N VAL A 25 118.79 -23.53 -15.80
CA VAL A 25 117.86 -23.91 -14.74
C VAL A 25 117.32 -22.67 -14.01
N ASP A 26 118.17 -21.70 -13.69
CA ASP A 26 117.74 -20.46 -13.04
C ASP A 26 116.77 -19.66 -13.93
N GLU A 27 117.05 -19.55 -15.24
CA GLU A 27 116.19 -18.84 -16.19
C GLU A 27 114.82 -19.54 -16.34
N PHE A 28 114.79 -20.88 -16.30
CA PHE A 28 113.54 -21.65 -16.26
C PHE A 28 112.79 -21.47 -14.94
N LEU A 29 113.48 -21.48 -13.80
CA LEU A 29 112.85 -21.25 -12.49
C LEU A 29 112.23 -19.85 -12.39
N ASP A 30 112.83 -18.82 -12.99
CA ASP A 30 112.26 -17.48 -13.05
C ASP A 30 110.94 -17.40 -13.85
N ILE A 31 110.78 -18.24 -14.87
CA ILE A 31 109.51 -18.38 -15.61
C ILE A 31 108.49 -19.13 -14.73
N VAL A 32 108.91 -20.25 -14.12
CA VAL A 32 108.05 -21.06 -13.25
C VAL A 32 107.56 -20.24 -12.06
N VAL A 33 108.40 -19.42 -11.43
CA VAL A 33 108.03 -18.54 -10.31
C VAL A 33 106.96 -17.54 -10.74
N ARG A 34 107.12 -16.87 -11.89
CA ARG A 34 106.11 -15.94 -12.42
C ARG A 34 104.78 -16.61 -12.70
N ASP A 35 104.79 -17.73 -13.43
CA ASP A 35 103.57 -18.48 -13.73
C ASP A 35 102.90 -19.00 -12.45
N TYR A 36 103.67 -19.39 -11.44
CA TYR A 36 103.15 -19.83 -10.16
C TYR A 36 102.52 -18.68 -9.35
N GLU A 37 103.13 -17.50 -9.34
CA GLU A 37 102.55 -16.30 -8.73
C GLU A 37 101.25 -15.88 -9.40
N ASP A 38 101.20 -15.90 -10.74
CA ASP A 38 100.00 -15.57 -11.50
C ASP A 38 98.90 -16.61 -11.27
N LEU A 39 99.24 -17.91 -11.20
CA LEU A 39 98.30 -18.97 -10.87
C LEU A 39 97.72 -18.82 -9.45
N VAL A 40 98.56 -18.48 -8.46
CA VAL A 40 98.11 -18.25 -7.08
C VAL A 40 97.18 -17.03 -7.01
N ARG A 41 97.51 -15.95 -7.73
CA ARG A 41 96.67 -14.75 -7.81
C ARG A 41 95.31 -15.07 -8.42
N GLU A 42 95.30 -15.76 -9.57
CA GLU A 42 94.07 -16.14 -10.26
C GLU A 42 93.22 -17.10 -9.40
N ASN A 43 93.84 -18.01 -8.66
CA ASN A 43 93.15 -18.91 -7.74
C ASN A 43 92.46 -18.12 -6.61
N HIS A 44 93.16 -17.17 -5.99
CA HIS A 44 92.55 -16.31 -4.97
C HIS A 44 91.42 -15.44 -5.51
N GLU A 45 91.54 -14.89 -6.72
CA GLU A 45 90.46 -14.14 -7.37
C GLU A 45 89.25 -15.03 -7.67
N LYS A 46 89.48 -16.25 -8.17
CA LYS A 46 88.44 -17.25 -8.41
C LYS A 46 87.75 -17.66 -7.12
N GLU A 47 88.50 -17.96 -6.05
CA GLU A 47 87.95 -18.28 -4.74
C GLU A 47 87.10 -17.13 -4.18
N ALA A 48 87.57 -15.88 -4.30
CA ALA A 48 86.80 -14.71 -3.87
C ALA A 48 85.49 -14.59 -4.66
N LYS A 49 85.53 -14.83 -5.98
CA LYS A 49 84.35 -14.81 -6.84
C LYS A 49 83.38 -15.95 -6.52
N ILE A 50 83.88 -17.16 -6.25
CA ILE A 50 83.09 -18.31 -5.84
C ILE A 50 82.37 -17.99 -4.53
N ARG A 51 83.09 -17.51 -3.51
CA ARG A 51 82.48 -17.10 -2.23
C ARG A 51 81.38 -16.06 -2.41
N ASN A 52 81.60 -15.04 -3.24
CA ASN A 52 80.58 -14.03 -3.51
C ASN A 52 79.35 -14.60 -4.24
N LEU A 53 79.55 -15.52 -5.18
CA LEU A 53 78.46 -16.18 -5.90
C LEU A 53 77.66 -17.11 -4.97
N GLU A 54 78.34 -17.84 -4.09
CA GLU A 54 77.72 -18.70 -3.07
C GLU A 54 76.86 -17.88 -2.11
N GLU A 55 77.36 -16.76 -1.58
CA GLU A 55 76.59 -15.85 -0.72
C GLU A 55 75.32 -15.33 -1.42
N ARG A 56 75.45 -14.93 -2.69
CA ARG A 56 74.29 -14.46 -3.48
C ARG A 56 73.31 -15.59 -3.75
N LEU A 57 73.78 -16.82 -3.97
CA LEU A 57 72.92 -17.98 -4.16
C LEU A 57 72.09 -18.24 -2.90
N THR A 58 72.73 -18.26 -1.73
CA THR A 58 72.06 -18.44 -0.44
C THR A 58 70.99 -17.36 -0.22
N TYR A 59 71.31 -16.09 -0.51
CA TYR A 59 70.34 -15.01 -0.43
C TYR A 59 69.12 -15.22 -1.35
N PHE A 60 69.35 -15.69 -2.58
CA PHE A 60 68.25 -15.98 -3.50
C PHE A 60 67.42 -17.20 -3.07
N ASP A 61 68.04 -18.22 -2.50
CA ASP A 61 67.32 -19.38 -1.95
C ASP A 61 66.45 -18.98 -0.76
N GLU A 62 66.97 -18.18 0.18
CA GLU A 62 66.19 -17.65 1.31
C GLU A 62 65.03 -16.76 0.84
N MET A 63 65.27 -15.90 -0.15
CA MET A 63 64.23 -15.06 -0.74
C MET A 63 63.15 -15.89 -1.44
N LYS A 64 63.55 -16.92 -2.18
CA LYS A 64 62.63 -17.84 -2.86
C LYS A 64 61.75 -18.56 -1.84
N ASP A 65 62.33 -19.04 -0.74
CA ASP A 65 61.59 -19.74 0.31
C ASP A 65 60.60 -18.79 1.00
N SER A 66 61.03 -17.57 1.34
CA SER A 66 60.15 -16.53 1.89
C SER A 66 59.01 -16.17 0.95
N LEU A 67 59.29 -16.02 -0.35
CA LEU A 67 58.28 -15.73 -1.37
C LEU A 67 57.30 -16.89 -1.52
N SER A 68 57.79 -18.12 -1.59
CA SER A 68 56.98 -19.34 -1.67
C SER A 68 56.03 -19.44 -0.48
N GLN A 69 56.53 -19.20 0.72
CA GLN A 69 55.73 -19.21 1.94
C GLN A 69 54.69 -18.08 1.95
N SER A 70 55.06 -16.89 1.48
CA SER A 70 54.12 -15.75 1.35
C SER A 70 52.99 -16.07 0.36
N VAL A 71 53.30 -16.71 -0.76
CA VAL A 71 52.29 -17.15 -1.75
C VAL A 71 51.36 -18.19 -1.15
N LEU A 72 51.88 -19.16 -0.41
CA LEU A 72 51.06 -20.17 0.27
C LEU A 72 50.11 -19.54 1.31
N ILE A 73 50.61 -18.60 2.11
CA ILE A 73 49.80 -17.87 3.09
C ILE A 73 48.72 -17.05 2.39
N ALA A 74 49.06 -16.38 1.29
CA ALA A 74 48.10 -15.62 0.51
C ALA A 74 47.00 -16.52 -0.09
N GLN A 75 47.37 -17.71 -0.61
CA GLN A 75 46.41 -18.70 -1.12
C GLN A 75 45.49 -19.24 -0.01
N ASP A 76 46.04 -19.63 1.14
CA ASP A 76 45.25 -20.08 2.29
C ASP A 76 44.31 -18.98 2.79
N THR A 77 44.80 -17.74 2.87
CA THR A 77 43.97 -16.58 3.25
C THR A 77 42.85 -16.34 2.24
N ALA A 78 43.15 -16.42 0.93
CA ALA A 78 42.14 -16.26 -0.11
C ALA A 78 41.06 -17.35 -0.03
N GLU A 79 41.45 -18.61 0.18
CA GLU A 79 40.48 -19.70 0.31
C GLU A 79 39.65 -19.55 1.61
N ARG A 80 40.26 -19.16 2.73
CA ARG A 80 39.53 -18.87 3.98
C ARG A 80 38.51 -17.74 3.79
N VAL A 81 38.90 -16.66 3.11
CA VAL A 81 37.99 -15.53 2.81
C VAL A 81 36.84 -16.00 1.93
N LYS A 82 37.11 -16.81 0.91
CA LYS A 82 36.09 -17.38 0.01
C LYS A 82 35.12 -18.30 0.74
N VAL A 83 35.61 -19.20 1.60
CA VAL A 83 34.77 -20.07 2.43
C VAL A 83 33.90 -19.25 3.38
N ALA A 84 34.49 -18.30 4.10
CA ALA A 84 33.75 -17.43 5.01
C ALA A 84 32.70 -16.56 4.28
N ALA A 85 33.00 -16.07 3.06
CA ALA A 85 32.05 -15.34 2.24
C ALA A 85 30.89 -16.24 1.78
N ASN A 86 31.17 -17.48 1.37
CA ASN A 86 30.14 -18.45 1.01
C ASN A 86 29.25 -18.81 2.19
N GLU A 87 29.82 -19.09 3.36
CA GLU A 87 29.05 -19.38 4.59
C GLU A 87 28.19 -18.19 5.01
N ARG A 88 28.71 -16.96 4.93
CA ARG A 88 27.89 -15.77 5.20
C ARG A 88 26.78 -15.62 4.18
N SER A 89 27.07 -15.84 2.90
CA SER A 89 26.06 -15.76 1.84
C SER A 89 24.94 -16.76 2.05
N THR A 90 25.26 -18.03 2.36
CA THR A 90 24.24 -19.07 2.59
C THR A 90 23.41 -18.77 3.83
N ASN A 91 24.02 -18.26 4.90
CA ASN A 91 23.29 -17.83 6.09
C ASN A 91 22.36 -16.64 5.81
N ILE A 92 22.80 -15.65 5.04
CA ILE A 92 21.97 -14.50 4.65
C ILE A 92 20.77 -14.97 3.83
N VAL A 93 20.98 -15.84 2.83
CA VAL A 93 19.89 -16.38 2.02
C VAL A 93 18.89 -17.13 2.87
N ARG A 94 19.36 -18.03 3.74
CA ARG A 94 18.51 -18.81 4.65
C ARG A 94 17.71 -17.90 5.60
N GLN A 95 18.34 -16.86 6.15
CA GLN A 95 17.67 -15.90 7.01
C GLN A 95 16.59 -15.12 6.23
N ALA A 96 16.92 -14.63 5.04
CA ALA A 96 15.98 -13.94 4.17
C ALA A 96 14.78 -14.82 3.78
N GLU A 97 15.02 -16.11 3.48
CA GLU A 97 13.96 -17.08 3.23
C GLU A 97 13.05 -17.28 4.45
N GLN A 98 13.63 -17.39 5.65
CA GLN A 98 12.87 -17.53 6.90
C GLN A 98 12.03 -16.27 7.19
N ASP A 99 12.61 -15.08 7.03
CA ASP A 99 11.93 -13.81 7.27
C ASP A 99 10.81 -13.59 6.23
N ALA A 100 11.06 -13.93 4.97
CA ALA A 100 10.04 -13.89 3.92
C ALA A 100 8.88 -14.85 4.21
N GLN A 101 9.19 -16.07 4.67
CA GLN A 101 8.16 -17.04 5.05
C GLN A 101 7.33 -16.53 6.23
N HIS A 102 7.97 -15.97 7.26
CA HIS A 102 7.28 -15.38 8.40
C HIS A 102 6.38 -14.20 7.99
N LEU A 103 6.87 -13.34 7.09
CA LEU A 103 6.08 -12.23 6.54
C LEU A 103 4.86 -12.74 5.77
N LEU A 104 5.04 -13.76 4.92
CA LEU A 104 3.95 -14.38 4.15
C LEU A 104 2.90 -15.00 5.08
N ASP A 105 3.33 -15.70 6.13
CA ASP A 105 2.41 -16.34 7.07
C ASP A 105 1.65 -15.28 7.88
N GLY A 106 2.32 -14.21 8.31
CA GLY A 106 1.68 -13.06 8.96
C GLY A 106 0.68 -12.33 8.04
N ALA A 107 1.02 -12.17 6.76
CA ALA A 107 0.13 -11.56 5.77
C ALA A 107 -1.10 -12.44 5.49
N LYS A 108 -0.92 -13.76 5.34
CA LYS A 108 -2.02 -14.71 5.17
C LYS A 108 -2.96 -14.70 6.37
N PHE A 109 -2.41 -14.73 7.59
CA PHE A 109 -3.23 -14.68 8.80
C PHE A 109 -4.10 -13.42 8.85
N LYS A 110 -3.52 -12.25 8.55
CA LYS A 110 -4.29 -10.99 8.48
C LYS A 110 -5.33 -10.99 7.37
N ALA A 111 -5.00 -11.55 6.20
CA ALA A 111 -5.94 -11.67 5.10
C ALA A 111 -7.14 -12.56 5.48
N ASP A 112 -6.88 -13.71 6.10
CA ASP A 112 -7.91 -14.62 6.60
C ASP A 112 -8.78 -13.97 7.68
N GLU A 113 -8.17 -13.18 8.57
CA GLU A 113 -8.90 -12.40 9.57
C GLU A 113 -9.83 -11.36 8.94
N ILE A 114 -9.33 -10.58 7.97
CA ILE A 114 -10.13 -9.59 7.24
C ILE A 114 -11.28 -10.27 6.50
N LEU A 115 -11.03 -11.39 5.81
CA LEU A 115 -12.07 -12.14 5.11
C LEU A 115 -13.15 -12.65 6.07
N ARG A 116 -12.76 -13.14 7.24
CA ARG A 116 -13.70 -13.59 8.26
C ARG A 116 -14.54 -12.43 8.80
N GLN A 117 -13.91 -11.30 9.13
CA GLN A 117 -14.62 -10.10 9.59
C GLN A 117 -15.59 -9.57 8.52
N ALA A 118 -15.15 -9.54 7.26
CA ALA A 118 -16.00 -9.13 6.14
C ALA A 118 -17.20 -10.07 5.96
N ALA A 119 -17.00 -11.39 6.07
CA ALA A 119 -18.08 -12.38 6.00
C ALA A 119 -19.08 -12.23 7.17
N ASP A 120 -18.59 -12.02 8.38
CA ASP A 120 -19.43 -11.82 9.57
C ASP A 120 -20.24 -10.50 9.44
N ASN A 121 -19.61 -9.43 8.96
CA ASN A 121 -20.28 -8.16 8.69
C ASN A 121 -21.33 -8.29 7.58
N ALA A 122 -21.01 -8.96 6.47
CA ALA A 122 -21.96 -9.20 5.39
C ALA A 122 -23.19 -9.98 5.88
N LYS A 123 -22.97 -11.00 6.71
CA LYS A 123 -24.07 -11.75 7.34
C LYS A 123 -24.92 -10.86 8.23
N LYS A 124 -24.29 -9.99 9.03
CA LYS A 124 -25.00 -9.04 9.90
C LYS A 124 -25.87 -8.09 9.08
N VAL A 125 -25.31 -7.48 8.03
CA VAL A 125 -26.03 -6.57 7.12
C VAL A 125 -27.20 -7.28 6.45
N ALA A 126 -27.03 -8.54 6.01
CA ALA A 126 -28.11 -9.32 5.42
C ALA A 126 -29.27 -9.56 6.41
N ILE A 127 -28.96 -9.88 7.67
CA ILE A 127 -29.96 -10.05 8.73
C ILE A 127 -30.69 -8.74 9.01
N GLU A 128 -29.95 -7.64 9.16
CA GLU A 128 -30.53 -6.31 9.41
C GLU A 128 -31.43 -5.85 8.26
N THR A 129 -31.04 -6.16 7.02
CA THR A 129 -31.83 -5.87 5.81
C THR A 129 -33.15 -6.64 5.81
N GLU A 130 -33.13 -7.94 6.12
CA GLU A 130 -34.35 -8.75 6.23
C GLU A 130 -35.24 -8.30 7.40
N GLU A 131 -34.65 -7.90 8.53
CA GLU A 131 -35.40 -7.35 9.66
C GLU A 131 -36.09 -6.01 9.27
N LEU A 132 -35.37 -5.13 8.58
CA LEU A 132 -35.90 -3.85 8.09
C LEU A 132 -37.02 -4.06 7.07
N LYS A 133 -36.86 -5.01 6.15
CA LYS A 133 -37.89 -5.38 5.18
C LYS A 133 -39.15 -5.92 5.87
N ASN A 134 -38.99 -6.74 6.90
CA ASN A 134 -40.10 -7.22 7.72
C ASN A 134 -40.82 -6.08 8.46
N LYS A 135 -40.06 -5.17 9.10
CA LYS A 135 -40.63 -3.97 9.75
C LYS A 135 -41.39 -3.10 8.75
N THR A 136 -40.83 -2.89 7.56
CA THR A 136 -41.45 -2.11 6.48
C THR A 136 -42.75 -2.77 5.99
N ARG A 137 -42.77 -4.09 5.80
CA ARG A 137 -43.98 -4.84 5.43
C ARG A 137 -45.09 -4.68 6.47
N VAL A 138 -44.75 -4.81 7.76
CA VAL A 138 -45.71 -4.63 8.85
C VAL A 138 -46.22 -3.19 8.90
N PHE A 139 -45.34 -2.20 8.75
CA PHE A 139 -45.73 -0.79 8.68
C PHE A 139 -46.68 -0.52 7.51
N HIS A 140 -46.35 -1.00 6.32
CA HIS A 140 -47.18 -0.87 5.12
C HIS A 140 -48.57 -1.50 5.31
N GLN A 141 -48.67 -2.69 5.91
CA GLN A 141 -49.95 -3.32 6.24
C GLN A 141 -50.77 -2.50 7.23
N ARG A 142 -50.13 -1.95 8.28
CA ARG A 142 -50.79 -1.07 9.25
C ARG A 142 -51.31 0.20 8.57
N LEU A 143 -50.48 0.85 7.77
CA LEU A 143 -50.85 2.06 7.03
C LEU A 143 -52.05 1.80 6.11
N LYS A 144 -51.99 0.72 5.32
CA LYS A 144 -53.10 0.31 4.46
C LYS A 144 -54.38 0.11 5.26
N SER A 145 -54.32 -0.64 6.36
CA SER A 145 -55.50 -0.88 7.21
C SER A 145 -56.05 0.41 7.84
N THR A 146 -55.18 1.34 8.24
CA THR A 146 -55.61 2.67 8.73
C THR A 146 -56.32 3.44 7.63
N ILE A 147 -55.78 3.50 6.42
CA ILE A 147 -56.40 4.21 5.29
C ILE A 147 -57.73 3.55 4.91
N GLU A 148 -57.80 2.23 4.81
CA GLU A 148 -59.04 1.50 4.52
C GLU A 148 -60.12 1.76 5.59
N SER A 149 -59.72 1.83 6.86
CA SER A 149 -60.61 2.19 7.97
C SER A 149 -61.12 3.63 7.83
N GLN A 150 -60.24 4.60 7.57
CA GLN A 150 -60.65 6.00 7.34
C GLN A 150 -61.55 6.15 6.11
N LEU A 151 -61.24 5.45 5.03
CA LEU A 151 -62.05 5.43 3.81
C LEU A 151 -63.43 4.80 4.05
N SER A 152 -63.50 3.75 4.88
CA SER A 152 -64.78 3.17 5.30
C SER A 152 -65.61 4.14 6.15
N ILE A 153 -64.98 4.99 6.97
CA ILE A 153 -65.68 6.03 7.73
C ILE A 153 -66.22 7.07 6.77
N VAL A 154 -65.41 7.58 5.83
CA VAL A 154 -65.85 8.61 4.86
C VAL A 154 -66.97 8.09 3.94
N ASN A 155 -66.89 6.83 3.53
CA ASN A 155 -67.91 6.19 2.69
C ASN A 155 -69.11 5.67 3.49
N SER A 156 -69.23 6.00 4.78
CA SER A 156 -70.37 5.57 5.59
C SER A 156 -71.64 6.33 5.16
N SER A 157 -72.79 5.65 5.25
CA SER A 157 -74.10 6.25 4.97
C SER A 157 -74.46 7.39 5.95
N GLU A 158 -73.74 7.51 7.08
CA GLU A 158 -73.87 8.63 8.00
C GLU A 158 -73.42 9.94 7.36
N TRP A 159 -72.35 9.92 6.54
CA TRP A 159 -71.96 11.08 5.75
C TRP A 159 -72.95 11.39 4.65
N GLU A 160 -73.55 10.37 4.04
CA GLU A 160 -74.60 10.55 3.05
C GLU A 160 -75.86 11.18 3.67
N GLU A 161 -76.15 10.90 4.95
CA GLU A 161 -77.21 11.54 5.73
C GLU A 161 -76.84 12.98 6.14
N ILE A 162 -75.64 13.21 6.68
CA ILE A 162 -75.16 14.53 7.09
C ILE A 162 -75.04 15.49 5.91
N LEU A 163 -74.63 14.99 4.73
CA LEU A 163 -74.48 15.76 3.51
C LEU A 163 -75.78 15.85 2.69
N ARG A 164 -76.93 15.35 3.19
CA ARG A 164 -78.21 15.55 2.50
C ARG A 164 -78.48 17.04 2.34
N PRO A 165 -78.95 17.48 1.15
CA PRO A 165 -79.33 18.88 0.95
C PRO A 165 -80.34 19.32 2.01
N THR A 166 -80.01 20.37 2.74
CA THR A 166 -80.82 20.93 3.84
C THR A 166 -82.25 21.29 3.39
N ALA A 167 -82.44 21.54 2.09
CA ALA A 167 -83.75 21.73 1.45
C ALA A 167 -84.74 20.59 1.76
N THR A 168 -84.27 19.35 1.93
CA THR A 168 -85.10 18.19 2.25
C THR A 168 -85.71 18.28 3.65
N TYR A 169 -84.99 18.91 4.60
CA TYR A 169 -85.47 19.13 5.98
C TYR A 169 -86.33 20.40 6.11
N LEU A 170 -86.21 21.34 5.17
CA LEU A 170 -87.04 22.54 5.11
C LEU A 170 -88.47 22.23 4.61
N GLN A 171 -88.61 21.27 3.70
CA GLN A 171 -89.91 20.90 3.14
C GLN A 171 -90.90 20.32 4.17
N THR A 172 -90.40 19.62 5.19
CA THR A 172 -91.22 19.06 6.28
C THR A 172 -91.46 20.04 7.42
N SER A 173 -90.59 21.04 7.60
CA SER A 173 -90.77 22.07 8.62
C SER A 173 -91.74 23.16 8.21
N ASP A 174 -91.91 23.44 6.91
CA ASP A 174 -92.97 24.33 6.41
C ASP A 174 -94.38 23.75 6.64
N GLU A 175 -94.55 22.44 6.56
CA GLU A 175 -95.85 21.78 6.83
C GLU A 175 -96.18 21.78 8.32
N ALA A 176 -95.21 21.43 9.18
CA ALA A 176 -95.37 21.46 10.64
C ALA A 176 -95.53 22.88 11.20
N PHE A 177 -94.86 23.89 10.61
CA PHE A 177 -95.02 25.28 10.99
C PHE A 177 -96.39 25.83 10.59
N LYS A 178 -96.91 25.48 9.40
CA LYS A 178 -98.26 25.84 8.96
C LYS A 178 -99.34 25.22 9.85
N GLU A 179 -99.17 23.98 10.30
CA GLU A 179 -100.10 23.30 11.21
C GLU A 179 -100.20 24.01 12.58
N VAL A 180 -99.05 24.34 13.17
CA VAL A 180 -99.00 25.03 14.48
C VAL A 180 -99.49 26.48 14.39
N VAL A 181 -99.19 27.19 13.29
CA VAL A 181 -99.69 28.55 13.06
C VAL A 181 -101.21 28.55 12.85
N ALA A 182 -101.77 27.52 12.19
CA ALA A 182 -103.21 27.37 12.03
C ALA A 182 -103.93 27.04 13.35
N GLU A 183 -103.31 26.25 14.23
CA GLU A 183 -103.88 25.90 15.54
C GLU A 183 -103.94 27.10 16.52
N VAL A 184 -102.97 28.00 16.45
CA VAL A 184 -102.84 29.11 17.42
C VAL A 184 -103.62 30.37 17.02
N LEU A 185 -103.82 30.65 15.73
CA LEU A 185 -104.35 31.94 15.26
C LEU A 185 -105.81 31.93 14.75
N GLY A 186 -106.43 30.77 14.56
CA GLY A 186 -107.88 30.67 14.31
C GLY A 186 -108.41 31.42 13.06
N GLU A 187 -107.55 31.76 12.12
CA GLU A 187 -107.87 32.36 10.82
C GLU A 187 -106.83 31.90 9.78
N GLU A 188 -107.26 31.51 8.57
CA GLU A 188 -106.34 31.12 7.48
C GLU A 188 -105.48 32.32 7.08
N ALA A 189 -104.22 32.34 7.55
CA ALA A 189 -103.26 33.34 7.12
C ALA A 189 -102.95 33.14 5.62
N ILE A 190 -103.41 34.07 4.79
CA ILE A 190 -102.98 34.20 3.39
C ILE A 190 -101.51 34.64 3.41
N VAL A 191 -100.61 33.67 3.36
CA VAL A 191 -99.19 33.93 3.08
C VAL A 191 -99.08 34.18 1.58
N ARG A 192 -98.69 35.40 1.20
CA ARG A 192 -98.21 35.66 -0.17
C ARG A 192 -96.95 34.84 -0.38
N GLU A 193 -96.98 33.91 -1.32
CA GLU A 193 -95.76 33.33 -1.89
C GLU A 193 -94.97 34.47 -2.55
N GLU A 194 -93.98 35.02 -1.85
CA GLU A 194 -92.77 35.39 -2.57
C GLU A 194 -92.08 34.07 -2.91
N GLU A 195 -91.96 33.76 -4.20
CA GLU A 195 -91.02 32.75 -4.69
C GLU A 195 -89.62 33.18 -4.27
N VAL A 196 -89.20 32.78 -3.07
CA VAL A 196 -87.79 32.81 -2.71
C VAL A 196 -87.18 31.64 -3.46
N ASP A 197 -86.41 31.93 -4.50
CA ASP A 197 -85.62 30.94 -5.23
C ASP A 197 -84.61 30.30 -4.26
N VAL A 198 -85.04 29.19 -3.65
CA VAL A 198 -84.25 28.39 -2.70
C VAL A 198 -83.16 27.56 -3.39
N THR A 199 -83.07 27.64 -4.71
CA THR A 199 -81.86 27.27 -5.42
C THR A 199 -81.02 28.51 -5.66
N ARG A 200 -80.21 28.90 -4.67
CA ARG A 200 -79.06 29.79 -4.94
C ARG A 200 -78.14 29.07 -5.92
N GLN A 201 -78.42 29.22 -7.22
CA GLN A 201 -77.46 28.93 -8.26
C GLN A 201 -76.35 29.95 -8.05
N PHE A 202 -75.12 29.46 -7.87
CA PHE A 202 -73.94 30.31 -7.78
C PHE A 202 -74.00 31.39 -8.86
N SER A 203 -73.70 32.64 -8.51
CA SER A 203 -73.61 33.67 -9.55
C SER A 203 -72.56 33.23 -10.59
N PRO A 204 -72.64 33.70 -11.85
CA PRO A 204 -71.61 33.41 -12.84
C PRO A 204 -70.18 33.76 -12.38
N GLU A 205 -70.05 34.74 -11.48
CA GLU A 205 -68.78 35.12 -10.86
C GLU A 205 -68.32 34.11 -9.80
N GLU A 206 -69.24 33.61 -8.97
CA GLU A 206 -68.93 32.59 -7.95
C GLU A 206 -68.60 31.23 -8.58
N MET A 207 -69.23 30.88 -9.70
CA MET A 207 -68.85 29.70 -10.49
C MET A 207 -67.47 29.85 -11.11
N ALA A 208 -67.11 31.05 -11.61
CA ALA A 208 -65.79 31.31 -12.14
C ALA A 208 -64.71 31.19 -11.05
N GLU A 209 -64.97 31.73 -9.86
CA GLU A 209 -64.05 31.61 -8.72
C GLU A 209 -63.90 30.15 -8.26
N LEU A 210 -64.98 29.36 -8.26
CA LEU A 210 -64.93 27.93 -7.97
C LEU A 210 -64.14 27.15 -9.04
N GLN A 211 -64.34 27.47 -10.32
CA GLN A 211 -63.64 26.86 -11.45
C GLN A 211 -62.13 27.14 -11.37
N ASP A 212 -61.75 28.40 -11.09
CA ASP A 212 -60.36 28.81 -10.90
C ASP A 212 -59.70 28.05 -9.73
N ARG A 213 -60.46 27.82 -8.66
CA ARG A 213 -59.97 27.09 -7.49
C ARG A 213 -59.76 25.60 -7.77
N ILE A 214 -60.65 24.99 -8.57
CA ILE A 214 -60.50 23.61 -9.04
C ILE A 214 -59.30 23.49 -9.98
N GLU A 215 -59.10 24.45 -10.88
CA GLU A 215 -57.93 24.46 -11.77
C GLU A 215 -56.62 24.65 -11.00
N ALA A 216 -56.60 25.50 -9.98
CA ALA A 216 -55.45 25.66 -9.10
C ALA A 216 -55.11 24.35 -8.36
N ALA A 217 -56.12 23.68 -7.80
CA ALA A 217 -55.93 22.40 -7.11
C ALA A 217 -55.47 21.29 -8.08
N ASN A 218 -56.01 21.25 -9.31
CA ASN A 218 -55.57 20.29 -10.33
C ASN A 218 -54.13 20.56 -10.80
N ARG A 219 -53.72 21.83 -10.86
CA ARG A 219 -52.34 22.21 -11.20
C ARG A 219 -51.36 21.80 -10.09
N GLU A 220 -51.75 21.94 -8.83
CA GLU A 220 -50.96 21.49 -7.69
C GLU A 220 -50.86 19.96 -7.63
N LEU A 221 -51.95 19.24 -7.93
CA LEU A 221 -51.94 17.79 -8.04
C LEU A 221 -51.01 17.31 -9.18
N ALA A 222 -51.07 17.98 -10.34
CA ALA A 222 -50.19 17.67 -11.46
C ALA A 222 -48.71 17.96 -11.15
N ALA A 223 -48.42 19.05 -10.42
CA ALA A 223 -47.06 19.35 -9.96
C ALA A 223 -46.54 18.28 -8.98
N THR A 224 -47.40 17.78 -8.09
CA THR A 224 -47.05 16.71 -7.15
C THR A 224 -46.87 15.35 -7.85
N GLN A 225 -47.65 15.07 -8.91
CA GLN A 225 -47.50 13.85 -9.71
C GLN A 225 -46.32 13.90 -10.71
N ALA A 226 -45.88 15.10 -11.11
CA ALA A 226 -44.69 15.31 -11.94
C ALA A 226 -43.38 15.11 -11.17
N PHE A 227 -43.44 14.99 -9.83
CA PHE A 227 -42.35 14.43 -9.04
C PHE A 227 -42.32 12.91 -9.23
N SER A 228 -41.70 12.47 -10.32
CA SER A 228 -41.26 11.07 -10.44
C SER A 228 -40.25 10.75 -9.32
N PRO A 229 -40.27 9.55 -8.73
CA PRO A 229 -39.15 9.13 -7.89
C PRO A 229 -37.88 9.13 -8.75
N LEU A 230 -36.77 9.58 -8.16
CA LEU A 230 -35.45 9.59 -8.79
C LEU A 230 -35.20 8.28 -9.54
N SER A 231 -34.80 8.38 -10.80
CA SER A 231 -34.46 7.21 -11.62
C SER A 231 -33.25 6.50 -11.00
N ASP A 232 -33.16 5.18 -11.17
CA ASP A 232 -31.98 4.42 -10.76
C ASP A 232 -30.68 4.97 -11.43
N GLU A 233 -30.79 5.57 -12.63
CA GLU A 233 -29.68 6.27 -13.31
C GLU A 233 -29.20 7.53 -12.55
N ASP A 234 -30.08 8.26 -11.87
CA ASP A 234 -29.70 9.47 -11.11
C ASP A 234 -29.01 9.10 -9.79
N ILE A 235 -29.35 7.93 -9.22
CA ILE A 235 -28.71 7.38 -8.02
C ILE A 235 -27.32 6.83 -8.35
N GLU A 236 -27.16 6.17 -9.51
CA GLU A 236 -25.85 5.68 -9.97
C GLU A 236 -24.89 6.82 -10.35
N ALA A 237 -25.38 7.91 -10.94
CA ALA A 237 -24.56 9.07 -11.29
C ALA A 237 -23.95 9.76 -10.05
N HIS A 238 -24.73 9.92 -8.98
CA HIS A 238 -24.23 10.49 -7.72
C HIS A 238 -23.29 9.56 -6.96
N ALA A 239 -23.51 8.24 -7.02
CA ALA A 239 -22.58 7.27 -6.42
C ALA A 239 -21.23 7.18 -7.16
N ALA A 240 -21.20 7.51 -8.46
CA ALA A 240 -19.98 7.56 -9.25
C ALA A 240 -19.15 8.85 -9.01
N GLU A 241 -19.80 9.99 -8.78
CA GLU A 241 -19.11 11.25 -8.45
C GLU A 241 -18.44 11.19 -7.07
N GLU A 242 -19.13 10.64 -6.06
CA GLU A 242 -18.61 10.56 -4.69
C GLU A 242 -17.40 9.60 -4.55
N ASN A 243 -17.28 8.62 -5.45
CA ASN A 243 -16.14 7.69 -5.49
C ASN A 243 -14.93 8.25 -6.27
N SER A 244 -15.10 9.32 -7.05
CA SER A 244 -14.00 9.96 -7.80
C SER A 244 -13.28 11.04 -7.00
N GLU A 245 -13.92 11.62 -5.99
CA GLU A 245 -13.32 12.63 -5.10
C GLU A 245 -12.56 12.03 -3.90
N ALA A 246 -12.63 10.71 -3.68
CA ALA A 246 -11.92 10.02 -2.61
C ALA A 246 -10.49 9.54 -2.98
N ASP A 247 -10.08 9.64 -4.25
CA ASP A 247 -8.81 9.05 -4.74
C ASP A 247 -7.74 10.11 -5.12
N HIS A 248 -7.91 11.36 -4.67
CA HIS A 248 -6.92 12.44 -4.78
C HIS A 248 -6.68 13.13 -3.43
N HIS A 249 -6.06 12.41 -2.50
CA HIS A 249 -5.18 13.06 -1.53
C HIS A 249 -3.93 12.23 -1.31
N ASP A 250 -2.88 12.70 -1.97
CA ASP A 250 -1.53 12.14 -2.04
C ASP A 250 -0.87 11.91 -0.68
N ASP A 251 -0.18 10.77 -0.64
CA ASP A 251 1.05 10.54 0.09
C ASP A 251 2.14 11.50 -0.44
N ASP A 252 2.65 12.44 0.38
CA ASP A 252 4.11 12.62 0.55
C ASP A 252 4.54 13.75 1.52
N THR A 253 5.53 13.39 2.35
CA THR A 253 6.67 14.20 2.84
C THR A 253 6.56 15.14 4.06
N ASN A 254 6.98 14.58 5.20
CA ASN A 254 8.07 15.02 6.10
C ASN A 254 8.63 16.47 5.97
N GLY A 255 8.63 17.21 7.10
CA GLY A 255 9.39 18.46 7.25
C GLY A 255 9.40 18.99 8.69
N GLU A 256 10.46 18.69 9.45
CA GLU A 256 10.77 19.27 10.75
C GLU A 256 10.76 20.82 10.72
N GLN A 257 10.02 21.46 11.62
CA GLN A 257 10.45 22.75 12.17
C GLN A 257 9.90 23.01 13.58
N LYS A 258 10.83 22.99 14.55
CA LYS A 258 10.66 23.46 15.93
C LYS A 258 10.21 24.92 15.94
N VAL A 259 9.23 25.25 16.77
CA VAL A 259 8.97 26.62 17.24
C VAL A 259 8.83 26.58 18.77
N PRO A 260 9.51 27.46 19.53
CA PRO A 260 9.57 27.38 20.99
C PRO A 260 8.30 27.95 21.62
N VAL A 261 7.74 27.24 22.60
CA VAL A 261 6.68 27.75 23.47
C VAL A 261 7.34 28.38 24.69
N ASN A 262 7.30 29.71 24.72
CA ASN A 262 7.60 30.52 25.89
C ASN A 262 6.26 30.83 26.57
N ILE A 263 5.97 30.17 27.69
CA ILE A 263 4.88 30.56 28.60
C ILE A 263 5.40 30.42 30.03
N LEU A 264 5.17 31.50 30.78
CA LEU A 264 5.48 31.80 32.18
C LEU A 264 5.28 30.64 33.16
#